data_AF-A0A2I0TG27-F1
#
_entry.id   AF-A0A2I0TG27-F1
#
_cell.length_a   1.000
_cell.length_b   1.000
_cell.length_c   1.000
_cell.angle_alpha   90.00
_cell.angle_beta   90.00
_cell.angle_gamma   90.00
#
_symmetry.space_group_name_H-M   'P 1'
#
loop_
_entity.id
_entity.type
_entity.pdbx_description
1 polymer ?
#
loop_
_entity_poly.entity_id
_entity_poly.type
_entity_poly.pdbx_seq_one_letter_code
_entity_poly.pdbx_strand_id
1 'polypeptide(L)'
;MQCQGYVALLGSDDQSWGWNLVDNNLLHNGEVNGSFPQCNNAPKYQIGERIRVILDMEDKTLAFERGYEFLGVAFRGLPKVCLYPAVSAVYGNTEVTLVYLGKPLDG
;
A
#
# COMPACT_ATOMS: atom_id res chain seq x y z
N MET A 1 -7.26 -6.09 -30.06
CA MET A 1 -6.34 -5.36 -29.17
C MET A 1 -7.22 -4.72 -28.09
N GLN A 2 -7.51 -5.45 -27.01
CA GLN A 2 -8.32 -4.92 -25.92
C GLN A 2 -7.38 -4.09 -25.06
N CYS A 3 -7.51 -2.76 -25.12
CA CYS A 3 -6.85 -1.90 -24.15
C CYS A 3 -7.45 -2.28 -22.79
N GLN A 4 -6.70 -3.06 -22.00
CA GLN A 4 -7.04 -3.31 -20.61
C GLN A 4 -7.13 -1.93 -19.96
N GLY A 5 -8.28 -1.61 -19.35
CA GLY A 5 -8.59 -0.28 -18.84
C GLY A 5 -7.69 0.16 -17.70
N TYR A 6 -8.25 0.82 -16.68
CA TYR A 6 -7.49 1.22 -15.52
C TYR A 6 -7.00 -0.01 -14.74
N VAL A 7 -5.69 -0.10 -14.52
CA VAL A 7 -5.04 -1.21 -13.80
C VAL A 7 -4.32 -0.73 -12.55
N ALA A 8 -4.16 -1.62 -11.57
CA ALA A 8 -3.29 -1.39 -10.42
C ALA A 8 -1.83 -1.57 -10.85
N LEU A 9 -1.12 -0.45 -11.06
CA LEU A 9 0.28 -0.48 -11.53
C LEU A 9 1.23 -0.96 -10.43
N LEU A 10 1.06 -0.47 -9.20
CA LEU A 10 1.84 -0.96 -8.06
C LEU A 10 1.37 -2.37 -7.66
N GLY A 11 2.33 -3.29 -7.61
CA GLY A 11 2.08 -4.72 -7.41
C GLY A 11 1.87 -5.51 -8.69
N SER A 12 1.92 -4.87 -9.87
CA SER A 12 1.75 -5.57 -11.15
C SER A 12 2.97 -6.41 -11.56
N ASP A 13 4.10 -6.21 -10.90
CA ASP A 13 5.37 -6.92 -11.09
C ASP A 13 5.99 -7.32 -9.74
N ASP A 14 7.15 -7.97 -9.81
CA ASP A 14 7.92 -8.40 -8.64
C ASP A 14 8.76 -7.26 -8.01
N GLN A 15 8.72 -6.05 -8.58
CA GLN A 15 9.48 -4.89 -8.12
C GLN A 15 8.68 -3.97 -7.20
N SER A 16 7.38 -4.24 -7.02
CA SER A 16 6.49 -3.36 -6.28
C SER A 16 5.50 -4.12 -5.40
N TRP A 17 5.11 -3.50 -4.27
CA TRP A 17 4.10 -4.00 -3.34
C TRP A 17 3.02 -2.93 -3.17
N GLY A 18 1.78 -3.25 -3.51
CA GLY A 18 0.69 -2.29 -3.58
C GLY A 18 -0.49 -2.65 -2.69
N TRP A 19 -1.09 -1.66 -2.04
CA TRP A 19 -2.42 -1.80 -1.44
C TRP A 19 -3.42 -1.00 -2.28
N ASN A 20 -4.34 -1.70 -2.94
CA ASN A 20 -5.45 -1.07 -3.67
C ASN A 20 -6.53 -0.64 -2.67
N LEU A 21 -6.68 0.68 -2.53
CA LEU A 21 -7.59 1.34 -1.58
C LEU A 21 -9.08 1.26 -1.96
N VAL A 22 -9.39 0.90 -3.21
CA VAL A 22 -10.78 0.77 -3.71
C VAL A 22 -11.34 -0.61 -3.37
N ASP A 23 -10.54 -1.64 -3.62
CA ASP A 23 -10.95 -3.04 -3.46
C ASP A 23 -10.45 -3.67 -2.16
N ASN A 24 -9.60 -2.95 -1.42
CA ASN A 24 -8.94 -3.45 -0.20
C ASN A 24 -8.13 -4.72 -0.46
N ASN A 25 -7.40 -4.75 -1.59
CA ASN A 25 -6.58 -5.89 -1.98
C ASN A 25 -5.09 -5.54 -1.90
N LEU A 26 -4.29 -6.50 -1.46
CA LEU A 26 -2.84 -6.45 -1.56
C LEU A 26 -2.40 -7.05 -2.88
N LEU A 27 -1.50 -6.37 -3.59
CA LEU A 27 -0.99 -6.78 -4.89
C LEU A 27 0.53 -6.86 -4.88
N HIS A 28 1.05 -7.93 -5.47
CA HIS A 28 2.47 -8.14 -5.74
C HIS A 28 2.64 -9.20 -6.82
N ASN A 29 3.65 -9.06 -7.68
CA ASN A 29 3.95 -10.03 -8.74
C ASN A 29 2.77 -10.29 -9.69
N GLY A 30 1.92 -9.27 -9.92
CA GLY A 30 0.74 -9.38 -10.78
C GLY A 30 -0.43 -10.15 -10.15
N GLU A 31 -0.33 -10.55 -8.89
CA GLU A 31 -1.32 -11.35 -8.19
C GLU A 31 -1.97 -10.58 -7.04
N VAL A 32 -3.18 -11.02 -6.65
CA VAL A 32 -3.86 -10.54 -5.44
C VAL A 32 -3.48 -11.45 -4.28
N ASN A 33 -2.73 -10.92 -3.33
CA ASN A 33 -2.18 -11.66 -2.19
C ASN A 33 -3.13 -11.72 -0.98
N GLY A 34 -4.34 -11.17 -1.12
CA GLY A 34 -5.41 -11.21 -0.13
C GLY A 34 -6.04 -9.86 0.14
N SER A 35 -7.08 -9.87 0.99
CA SER A 35 -7.77 -8.66 1.44
C SER A 35 -7.05 -8.01 2.63
N PHE A 36 -7.02 -6.68 2.67
CA PHE A 36 -6.45 -5.90 3.74
C PHE A 36 -7.23 -4.59 3.98
N PRO A 37 -7.49 -4.22 5.24
CA PRO A 37 -7.13 -4.91 6.49
C PRO A 37 -7.90 -6.23 6.71
N GLN A 38 -7.31 -7.12 7.53
CA GLN A 38 -7.93 -8.39 7.92
C GLN A 38 -8.93 -8.18 9.06
N CYS A 39 -10.03 -7.48 8.80
CA CYS A 39 -11.12 -7.29 9.74
C CYS A 39 -12.48 -7.43 9.07
N ASN A 40 -13.51 -7.76 9.86
CA ASN A 40 -14.88 -7.85 9.36
C ASN A 40 -15.35 -6.47 8.90
N ASN A 41 -15.89 -6.40 7.67
CA ASN A 41 -16.33 -5.15 7.05
C ASN A 41 -15.25 -4.08 7.03
N ALA A 42 -14.03 -4.45 6.60
CA ALA A 42 -12.91 -3.56 6.44
C ALA A 42 -13.33 -2.26 5.71
N PRO A 43 -13.24 -1.10 6.39
CA PRO A 43 -13.67 0.16 5.81
C PRO A 43 -12.79 0.50 4.61
N LYS A 44 -13.43 0.97 3.53
CA LYS A 44 -12.73 1.46 2.35
C LYS A 44 -12.17 2.86 2.60
N TYR A 45 -11.14 3.22 1.84
CA TYR A 45 -10.61 4.57 1.83
C TYR A 45 -11.70 5.59 1.50
N GLN A 46 -11.71 6.69 2.25
CA GLN A 46 -12.54 7.85 1.96
C GLN A 46 -11.68 9.05 1.54
N ILE A 47 -12.20 9.86 0.62
CA ILE A 47 -11.48 11.03 0.11
C ILE A 47 -11.10 11.96 1.28
N GLY A 48 -9.82 12.33 1.33
CA GLY A 48 -9.27 13.18 2.39
C GLY A 48 -8.74 12.40 3.60
N GLU A 49 -8.94 11.09 3.68
CA GLU A 49 -8.27 10.26 4.68
C GLU A 49 -6.75 10.26 4.46
N ARG A 50 -6.03 10.14 5.56
CA ARG A 50 -4.57 9.98 5.59
C ARG A 50 -4.23 8.55 5.95
N ILE A 51 -3.37 7.95 5.14
CA ILE A 51 -2.78 6.64 5.39
C ILE A 51 -1.31 6.87 5.70
N ARG A 52 -0.84 6.30 6.82
CA ARG A 52 0.59 6.23 7.11
C ARG A 52 1.10 4.89 6.60
N VAL A 53 2.22 4.95 5.88
CA VAL A 53 2.97 3.79 5.42
C VAL A 53 4.13 3.55 6.37
N ILE A 54 4.28 2.32 6.84
CA ILE A 54 5.34 1.91 7.76
C ILE A 54 6.18 0.86 7.04
N LEU A 55 7.42 1.21 6.73
CA LEU A 55 8.38 0.31 6.10
C LEU A 55 9.46 -0.05 7.12
N ASP A 56 9.52 -1.33 7.47
CA ASP A 56 10.56 -1.91 8.31
C ASP A 56 11.47 -2.81 7.47
N MET A 57 12.72 -2.38 7.28
CA MET A 57 13.71 -3.13 6.51
C MET A 57 14.52 -4.13 7.34
N GLU A 58 14.45 -4.05 8.68
CA GLU A 58 15.10 -5.01 9.59
C GLU A 58 14.25 -6.28 9.65
N ASP A 59 12.96 -6.12 9.96
CA ASP A 59 11.98 -7.21 9.98
C ASP A 59 11.38 -7.54 8.61
N LYS A 60 11.72 -6.74 7.59
CA LYS A 60 11.30 -6.90 6.18
C LYS A 60 9.78 -6.90 6.03
N THR A 61 9.13 -5.90 6.60
CA THR A 61 7.68 -5.75 6.58
C THR A 61 7.23 -4.41 6.01
N LEU A 62 6.06 -4.43 5.38
CA LEU A 62 5.31 -3.23 4.98
C LEU A 62 3.95 -3.29 5.67
N ALA A 63 3.64 -2.24 6.43
CA ALA A 63 2.41 -2.11 7.18
C ALA A 63 1.77 -0.75 6.95
N PHE A 64 0.50 -0.63 7.35
CA PHE A 64 -0.27 0.59 7.18
C PHE A 64 -0.99 0.97 8.47
N GLU A 65 -1.12 2.27 8.67
CA GLU A 65 -1.91 2.88 9.72
C GLU A 65 -2.93 3.83 9.12
N ARG A 66 -4.12 3.90 9.72
CA ARG A 66 -5.16 4.84 9.30
C ARG A 66 -5.78 5.48 10.53
N GLY A 67 -5.77 6.81 10.61
CA GLY A 67 -6.35 7.53 11.74
C GLY A 67 -5.78 7.11 13.11
N TYR A 68 -4.47 6.84 13.19
CA TYR A 68 -3.77 6.32 14.38
C TYR A 68 -4.12 4.86 14.76
N GLU A 69 -4.88 4.15 13.94
CA GLU A 69 -5.13 2.72 14.09
C GLU A 69 -4.16 1.90 13.25
N PHE A 70 -3.42 0.98 13.88
CA PHE A 70 -2.56 0.02 13.19
C PHE A 70 -3.40 -1.05 12.51
N LEU A 71 -3.29 -1.14 11.18
CA LEU A 71 -4.10 -2.04 10.37
C LEU A 71 -3.51 -3.45 10.22
N GLY A 72 -2.31 -3.67 10.78
CA GLY A 72 -1.57 -4.92 10.64
C GLY A 72 -0.47 -4.85 9.56
N VAL A 73 0.31 -5.93 9.49
CA VAL A 73 1.35 -6.09 8.47
C VAL A 73 0.72 -6.59 7.16
N ALA A 74 0.89 -5.83 6.10
CA ALA A 74 0.38 -6.16 4.77
C ALA A 74 1.32 -7.11 4.02
N PHE A 75 2.63 -6.82 4.02
CA PHE A 75 3.61 -7.66 3.33
C PHE A 75 4.75 -8.04 4.25
N ARG A 76 5.26 -9.26 4.07
CA ARG A 76 6.39 -9.83 4.79
C ARG A 76 7.42 -10.38 3.81
N GLY A 77 8.66 -10.51 4.27
CA GLY A 77 9.73 -11.09 3.46
C GLY A 77 10.22 -10.15 2.36
N LEU A 78 10.10 -8.84 2.56
CA LEU A 78 10.63 -7.84 1.63
C LEU A 78 12.12 -8.08 1.33
N PRO A 79 12.58 -7.85 0.09
CA PRO A 79 13.97 -8.03 -0.27
C PRO A 79 14.88 -7.02 0.44
N LYS A 80 16.16 -7.38 0.64
CA LYS A 80 17.18 -6.47 1.18
C LYS A 80 17.71 -5.53 0.09
N VAL A 81 16.84 -4.66 -0.42
CA VAL A 81 17.13 -3.67 -1.46
C VAL A 81 16.67 -2.29 -1.00
N CYS A 82 17.08 -1.25 -1.72
CA CYS A 82 16.52 0.08 -1.48
C CYS A 82 15.09 0.12 -2.04
N LEU A 83 14.11 0.34 -1.15
CA LEU A 83 12.71 0.53 -1.53
C LEU A 83 12.36 2.01 -1.44
N TYR A 84 11.46 2.45 -2.32
CA TYR A 84 11.02 3.83 -2.42
C TYR A 84 9.51 3.92 -2.17
N PRO A 85 9.03 4.97 -1.50
CA PRO A 85 7.59 5.23 -1.44
C PRO A 85 7.06 5.51 -2.85
N ALA A 86 5.92 4.91 -3.20
CA ALA A 86 5.30 5.07 -4.50
C ALA A 86 3.77 5.08 -4.39
N VAL A 87 3.12 5.79 -5.31
CA VAL A 87 1.65 5.80 -5.47
C VAL A 87 1.33 5.79 -6.96
N SER A 88 0.31 5.03 -7.36
CA SER A 88 -0.25 5.08 -8.72
C SER A 88 -1.71 5.53 -8.65
N ALA A 89 -2.09 6.52 -9.46
CA ALA A 89 -3.45 7.04 -9.56
C ALA A 89 -3.90 7.08 -11.02
N VAL A 90 -5.19 6.86 -11.23
CA VAL A 90 -5.79 6.80 -12.58
C VAL A 90 -6.88 7.85 -12.81
N TYR A 91 -7.35 8.50 -11.73
CA TYR A 91 -8.37 9.53 -11.80
C TYR A 91 -7.76 10.89 -12.09
N GLY A 92 -8.31 11.60 -13.08
CA GLY A 92 -7.92 12.97 -13.40
C GLY A 92 -8.13 13.91 -12.21
N ASN A 93 -7.29 14.93 -12.08
CA ASN A 93 -7.29 15.90 -10.97
C ASN A 93 -7.07 15.27 -9.57
N THR A 94 -6.50 14.08 -9.49
CA THR A 94 -6.06 13.52 -8.20
C THR A 94 -4.82 14.25 -7.71
N GLU A 95 -4.87 14.76 -6.48
CA GLU A 95 -3.70 15.28 -5.78
C GLU A 95 -3.32 14.31 -4.66
N VAL A 96 -2.04 13.93 -4.65
CA VAL A 96 -1.47 13.06 -3.59
C VAL A 96 -0.34 13.82 -2.93
N THR A 97 -0.38 13.94 -1.61
CA THR A 97 0.71 14.51 -0.81
C THR A 97 1.39 13.41 -0.01
N LEU A 98 2.71 13.34 -0.11
CA LEU A 98 3.54 12.43 0.68
C LEU A 98 4.42 13.23 1.64
N VAL A 99 4.32 12.93 2.93
CA VAL A 99 5.11 13.58 3.98
C VAL A 99 5.92 12.51 4.69
N TYR A 100 7.26 12.62 4.63
CA TYR A 100 8.14 11.74 5.37
C TYR A 100 8.11 12.08 6.86
N LEU A 101 7.80 11.10 7.70
CA LEU A 101 7.68 11.28 9.15
C LEU A 101 8.99 11.00 9.92
N GLY A 102 10.03 10.52 9.25
CA GLY A 102 11.26 10.08 9.91
C GLY A 102 11.29 8.58 10.18
N LYS A 103 12.32 8.16 10.91
CA LYS A 103 12.39 6.80 11.48
C LYS A 103 11.37 6.70 12.62
N PRO A 104 10.75 5.52 12.85
CA PRO A 104 9.93 5.30 14.04
C PRO A 104 10.73 5.71 15.29
N LEU A 105 10.09 6.45 16.19
CA LEU A 105 10.71 6.83 17.46
C LEU A 105 10.74 5.65 18.44
N ASP A 106 9.83 4.69 18.25
CA ASP A 106 9.67 3.51 19.07
C ASP A 106 9.82 2.27 18.16
N GLY A 107 10.81 1.42 18.49
CA GLY A 107 11.05 0.09 17.93
C GLY A 107 11.33 -0.88 19.07
#